data_AF-A0A661G4U5-F1
#
_entry.id   AF-A0A661G4U5-F1
#
_cell.length_a   1.000
_cell.length_b   1.000
_cell.length_c   1.000
_cell.angle_alpha   90.00
_cell.angle_beta   90.00
_cell.angle_gamma   90.00
#
_symmetry.space_group_name_H-M   'P 1'
#
loop_
_entity.id
_entity.type
_entity.pdbx_description
1 polymer ?
#
loop_
_entity_poly.entity_id
_entity_poly.type
_entity_poly.pdbx_seq_one_letter_code
_entity_poly.pdbx_strand_id
1 'polypeptide(L)'
;MLQINKRIAPLIEYISESTTACLVTMVQGNLLGLTFSHLLIASQTGVVAGAIASVAIFLSRSNKRWVISLVLGTGTAVVDFYVHPGMFGSVATEAIVTGIAAAVLSYLVGTSIQFARARLVTAD
;
A
#
# COMPACT_ATOMS: atom_id res chain seq x y z
N MET A 1 -6.32 4.28 22.33
CA MET A 1 -5.70 3.20 21.53
C MET A 1 -6.80 2.54 20.72
N LEU A 2 -6.94 2.89 19.43
CA LEU A 2 -8.02 2.37 18.56
C LEU A 2 -7.89 0.84 18.47
N GLN A 3 -8.79 0.12 19.12
CA GLN A 3 -8.90 -1.35 19.09
C GLN A 3 -9.50 -1.77 17.73
N ILE A 4 -8.73 -1.60 16.64
CA ILE A 4 -9.14 -2.09 15.32
C ILE A 4 -9.18 -3.63 15.36
N ASN A 5 -10.29 -4.22 14.92
CA ASN A 5 -10.47 -5.67 14.90
C ASN A 5 -9.33 -6.34 14.12
N LYS A 6 -8.70 -7.37 14.73
CA LYS A 6 -7.54 -8.09 14.17
C LYS A 6 -7.80 -8.69 12.78
N ARG A 7 -9.07 -8.91 12.41
CA ARG A 7 -9.46 -9.42 11.09
C ARG A 7 -9.41 -8.37 9.98
N ILE A 8 -9.73 -7.12 10.29
CA ILE A 8 -9.81 -6.03 9.30
C ILE A 8 -8.54 -5.17 9.27
N ALA A 9 -7.72 -5.23 10.32
CA ALA A 9 -6.50 -4.45 10.42
C ALA A 9 -5.55 -4.61 9.20
N PRO A 10 -5.28 -5.83 8.68
CA PRO A 10 -4.40 -5.99 7.52
C PRO A 10 -4.97 -5.35 6.25
N LEU A 11 -6.30 -5.42 6.07
CA LEU A 11 -6.96 -4.80 4.93
C LEU A 11 -6.79 -3.28 4.96
N ILE A 12 -7.01 -2.65 6.12
CA ILE A 12 -6.85 -1.20 6.28
C ILE A 12 -5.38 -0.79 6.09
N GLU A 13 -4.43 -1.57 6.61
CA GLU A 13 -2.99 -1.38 6.44
C GLU A 13 -2.64 -1.35 4.94
N TYR A 14 -3.03 -2.39 4.19
CA TYR A 14 -2.70 -2.52 2.77
C TYR A 14 -3.39 -1.47 1.89
N ILE A 15 -4.65 -1.13 2.18
CA ILE A 15 -5.37 -0.06 1.47
C ILE A 15 -4.65 1.27 1.69
N SER A 16 -4.27 1.58 2.93
CA SER A 16 -3.64 2.85 3.28
C SER A 16 -2.24 2.99 2.66
N GLU A 17 -1.45 1.92 2.70
CA GLU A 17 -0.12 1.85 2.10
C GLU A 17 -0.17 2.05 0.58
N SER A 18 -1.05 1.31 -0.11
CA SER A 18 -1.23 1.44 -1.56
C SER A 18 -1.77 2.81 -1.96
N THR A 19 -2.77 3.34 -1.23
CA THR A 19 -3.34 4.67 -1.51
C THR A 19 -2.28 5.74 -1.38
N THR A 20 -1.51 5.71 -0.28
CA THR A 20 -0.45 6.69 -0.01
C THR A 20 0.65 6.62 -1.07
N ALA A 21 1.07 5.41 -1.45
CA ALA A 21 2.05 5.21 -2.50
C ALA A 21 1.61 5.86 -3.81
N CYS A 22 0.39 5.56 -4.27
CA CYS A 22 -0.18 6.13 -5.49
C CYS A 22 -0.26 7.64 -5.43
N LEU A 23 -0.75 8.18 -4.31
CA LEU A 23 -0.91 9.62 -4.14
C LEU A 23 0.43 10.37 -4.23
N VAL A 24 1.46 9.84 -3.58
CA VAL A 24 2.81 10.43 -3.55
C VAL A 24 3.47 10.37 -4.92
N THR A 25 3.33 9.24 -5.64
CA THR A 25 3.92 9.08 -6.98
C THR A 25 3.19 9.91 -8.03
N MET A 26 1.85 9.99 -7.97
CA MET A 26 1.05 10.84 -8.87
C MET A 26 1.40 12.33 -8.79
N VAL A 27 1.84 12.83 -7.63
CA VAL A 27 2.26 14.23 -7.48
C VAL A 27 3.77 14.41 -7.46
N GLN A 28 4.54 13.34 -7.71
CA GLN A 28 6.01 13.31 -7.66
C GLN A 28 6.58 13.89 -6.35
N GLY A 29 5.87 13.69 -5.23
CA GLY A 29 6.24 14.25 -3.93
C GLY A 29 5.85 15.72 -3.70
N ASN A 30 5.34 16.45 -4.70
CA ASN A 30 4.79 17.78 -4.49
C ASN A 30 3.33 17.72 -4.01
N LEU A 31 3.14 17.56 -2.69
CA LEU A 31 1.81 17.46 -2.08
C LEU A 31 0.92 18.69 -2.27
N LEU A 32 1.47 19.84 -2.66
CA LEU A 32 0.67 21.04 -2.97
C LEU A 32 -0.07 20.91 -4.32
N GLY A 33 0.35 19.99 -5.19
CA GLY A 33 -0.30 19.67 -6.45
C GLY A 33 -1.44 18.66 -6.34
N LEU A 34 -1.83 18.26 -5.11
CA LEU A 34 -2.90 17.31 -4.91
C LEU A 34 -4.24 17.87 -5.39
N THR A 35 -5.04 17.02 -6.02
CA THR A 35 -6.39 17.36 -6.46
C THR A 35 -7.37 16.27 -6.01
N PHE A 36 -8.66 16.56 -6.07
CA PHE A 36 -9.70 15.56 -5.82
C PHE A 36 -9.61 14.36 -6.77
N SER A 37 -9.18 14.59 -8.02
CA SER A 37 -8.97 13.52 -8.99
C SER A 37 -7.85 12.57 -8.56
N HIS A 38 -6.72 13.10 -8.07
CA HIS A 38 -5.63 12.29 -7.52
C HIS A 38 -6.11 11.42 -6.34
N LEU A 39 -6.90 12.02 -5.43
CA LEU A 39 -7.48 11.31 -4.30
C LEU A 39 -8.42 10.18 -4.73
N LEU A 40 -9.27 10.42 -5.73
CA LEU A 40 -10.24 9.43 -6.21
C LEU A 40 -9.53 8.22 -6.85
N ILE A 41 -8.58 8.47 -7.74
CA ILE A 41 -7.82 7.42 -8.45
C ILE A 41 -6.95 6.65 -7.46
N ALA A 42 -6.25 7.34 -6.54
CA ALA A 42 -5.45 6.70 -5.51
C ALA A 42 -6.30 5.83 -4.56
N SER A 43 -7.51 6.30 -4.20
CA SER A 43 -8.44 5.54 -3.35
C SER A 43 -8.97 4.30 -4.06
N GLN A 44 -9.33 4.40 -5.34
CA GLN A 44 -9.77 3.25 -6.14
C GLN A 44 -8.64 2.21 -6.25
N THR A 45 -7.43 2.67 -6.56
CA THR A 45 -6.25 1.81 -6.67
C THR A 45 -5.94 1.14 -5.32
N GLY A 46 -5.96 1.91 -4.23
CA GLY A 46 -5.72 1.42 -2.88
C GLY A 46 -6.73 0.37 -2.41
N VAL A 47 -8.02 0.60 -2.64
CA VAL A 47 -9.07 -0.37 -2.27
C VAL A 47 -8.91 -1.67 -3.03
N VAL A 48 -8.71 -1.60 -4.35
CA VAL A 48 -8.59 -2.80 -5.20
C VAL A 48 -7.29 -3.55 -4.89
N ALA A 49 -6.14 -2.87 -4.86
CA ALA A 49 -4.85 -3.48 -4.57
C ALA A 49 -4.80 -4.04 -3.13
N GLY A 50 -5.29 -3.30 -2.14
CA GLY A 50 -5.34 -3.73 -0.75
C GLY A 50 -6.25 -4.95 -0.54
N ALA A 51 -7.38 -5.03 -1.25
CA ALA A 51 -8.25 -6.21 -1.23
C ALA A 51 -7.57 -7.43 -1.86
N ILE A 52 -6.96 -7.28 -3.04
CA ILE A 52 -6.21 -8.36 -3.72
C ILE A 52 -5.08 -8.87 -2.84
N ALA A 53 -4.27 -7.97 -2.28
CA ALA A 53 -3.16 -8.31 -1.40
C ALA A 53 -3.65 -9.02 -0.12
N SER A 54 -4.74 -8.53 0.48
CA SER A 54 -5.34 -9.17 1.67
C SER A 54 -5.76 -10.61 1.38
N VAL A 55 -6.44 -10.85 0.26
CA VAL A 55 -6.87 -12.18 -0.16
C VAL A 55 -5.67 -13.07 -0.47
N ALA A 56 -4.68 -12.58 -1.22
CA ALA A 56 -3.48 -13.33 -1.58
C ALA A 56 -2.65 -13.74 -0.34
N ILE A 57 -2.50 -12.84 0.63
CA ILE A 57 -1.80 -13.14 1.89
C ILE A 57 -2.60 -14.11 2.75
N PHE A 58 -3.92 -13.95 2.82
CA PHE A 58 -4.79 -14.89 3.51
C PHE A 58 -4.69 -16.30 2.92
N LEU A 59 -4.72 -16.43 1.60
CA LEU A 59 -4.63 -17.72 0.89
C LEU A 59 -3.23 -18.36 1.03
N SER A 60 -2.16 -17.56 0.92
CA SER A 60 -0.79 -18.06 1.04
C SER A 60 -0.39 -18.41 2.48
N ARG A 61 -1.17 -17.96 3.48
CA ARG A 61 -0.86 -18.06 4.92
C ARG A 61 0.54 -17.53 5.27
N SER A 62 1.07 -16.62 4.46
CA SER A 62 2.40 -16.07 4.65
C SER A 62 2.39 -14.95 5.68
N ASN A 63 3.21 -15.08 6.72
CA ASN A 63 3.44 -14.02 7.70
C ASN A 63 4.77 -13.29 7.48
N LYS A 64 5.48 -13.61 6.39
CA LYS A 64 6.78 -13.01 6.07
C LYS A 64 6.57 -11.61 5.50
N ARG A 65 7.15 -10.59 6.14
CA ARG A 65 6.96 -9.19 5.75
C ARG A 65 7.41 -8.89 4.32
N TRP A 66 8.53 -9.44 3.89
CA TRP A 66 8.98 -9.27 2.50
C TRP A 66 7.98 -9.85 1.49
N VAL A 67 7.25 -10.93 1.82
CA VAL A 67 6.20 -11.48 0.95
C VAL A 67 5.00 -10.55 0.90
N ILE A 68 4.56 -10.03 2.05
CA ILE A 68 3.47 -9.05 2.13
C ILE A 68 3.79 -7.82 1.29
N SER A 69 4.98 -7.25 1.47
CA SER A 69 5.44 -6.07 0.73
C SER A 69 5.56 -6.33 -0.77
N LEU A 70 6.04 -7.50 -1.18
CA LEU A 70 6.15 -7.87 -2.59
C LEU A 70 4.77 -8.07 -3.23
N VAL A 71 3.85 -8.75 -2.55
CA VAL A 71 2.47 -8.95 -3.01
C VAL A 71 1.74 -7.62 -3.11
N LEU A 72 1.87 -6.74 -2.11
CA LEU A 72 1.23 -5.43 -2.16
C LEU A 72 1.83 -4.57 -3.27
N GLY A 73 3.15 -4.47 -3.37
CA GLY A 73 3.79 -3.65 -4.40
C GLY A 73 3.48 -4.11 -5.82
N THR A 74 3.52 -5.42 -6.08
CA THR A 74 3.15 -5.97 -7.40
C THR A 74 1.68 -5.77 -7.70
N GLY A 75 0.79 -6.01 -6.73
CA GLY A 75 -0.64 -5.75 -6.88
C GLY A 75 -0.94 -4.28 -7.15
N THR A 76 -0.31 -3.37 -6.40
CA THR A 76 -0.45 -1.92 -6.60
C THR A 76 0.03 -1.50 -7.99
N ALA A 77 1.18 -1.96 -8.47
CA ALA A 77 1.64 -1.64 -9.83
C ALA A 77 0.65 -2.09 -10.90
N VAL A 78 0.13 -3.31 -10.79
CA VAL A 78 -0.83 -3.85 -11.76
C VAL A 78 -2.12 -3.03 -11.75
N VAL A 79 -2.66 -2.74 -10.57
CA VAL A 79 -3.91 -1.97 -10.46
C VAL A 79 -3.71 -0.53 -10.94
N ASP A 80 -2.62 0.12 -10.55
CA ASP A 80 -2.28 1.49 -10.98
C ASP A 80 -2.21 1.59 -12.51
N PHE A 81 -1.57 0.61 -13.16
CA PHE A 81 -1.49 0.54 -14.63
C PHE A 81 -2.85 0.49 -15.32
N TYR A 82 -3.86 -0.16 -14.72
CA TYR A 82 -5.20 -0.26 -15.30
C TYR A 82 -6.14 0.89 -14.90
N VAL A 83 -5.95 1.47 -13.72
CA VAL A 83 -6.86 2.47 -13.15
C VAL A 83 -6.43 3.89 -13.54
N HIS A 84 -5.13 4.14 -13.67
CA HIS A 84 -4.58 5.46 -13.98
C HIS A 84 -4.08 5.51 -15.44
N PRO A 85 -4.75 6.26 -16.34
CA PRO A 85 -4.15 6.61 -17.63
C PRO A 85 -2.97 7.54 -17.37
N GLY A 86 -1.76 7.05 -17.63
CA GLY A 86 -0.53 7.70 -17.16
C GLY A 86 -0.37 9.16 -17.59
N MET A 87 0.26 9.95 -16.73
CA MET A 87 0.49 11.39 -16.92
C MET A 87 1.98 11.73 -17.03
N PHE A 88 2.87 10.91 -16.47
CA PHE A 88 4.33 11.07 -16.53
C PHE A 88 5.02 9.93 -17.29
N GLY A 89 5.74 10.29 -18.35
CA GLY A 89 6.52 9.31 -19.10
C GLY A 89 5.66 8.20 -19.71
N SER A 90 6.14 6.95 -19.68
CA SER A 90 5.32 5.81 -20.09
C SER A 90 4.46 5.32 -18.92
N VAL A 91 3.19 5.01 -19.20
CA VAL A 91 2.22 4.49 -18.22
C VAL A 91 2.77 3.32 -17.40
N ALA A 92 3.58 2.46 -18.02
CA ALA A 92 4.24 1.34 -17.35
C ALA A 92 5.30 1.77 -16.33
N THR A 93 6.04 2.86 -16.60
CA THR A 93 7.07 3.35 -15.68
C THR A 93 6.45 3.92 -14.41
N GLU A 94 5.36 4.67 -14.53
CA GLU A 94 4.64 5.20 -13.36
C GLU A 94 4.13 4.06 -12.48
N ALA A 95 3.45 3.08 -13.10
CA ALA A 95 2.94 1.91 -12.39
C ALA A 95 4.04 1.14 -11.63
N ILE A 96 5.21 0.95 -12.26
CA ILE A 96 6.36 0.29 -11.62
C ILE A 96 6.85 1.10 -10.42
N VAL A 97 7.01 2.42 -10.58
CA VAL A 97 7.48 3.30 -9.49
C VAL A 97 6.46 3.33 -8.35
N THR A 98 5.16 3.39 -8.65
CA THR A 98 4.07 3.31 -7.67
C THR A 98 4.09 1.99 -6.90
N GLY A 99 4.29 0.87 -7.60
CA GLY A 99 4.41 -0.44 -6.95
C GLY A 99 5.64 -0.57 -6.05
N ILE A 100 6.80 -0.03 -6.48
CA ILE A 100 8.01 -0.01 -5.66
C ILE A 100 7.78 0.86 -4.41
N ALA A 101 7.18 2.04 -4.57
CA ALA A 101 6.85 2.91 -3.44
C ALA A 101 5.91 2.21 -2.45
N ALA A 102 4.91 1.48 -2.94
CA ALA A 102 4.00 0.69 -2.11
C ALA A 102 4.71 -0.46 -1.38
N ALA A 103 5.61 -1.19 -2.06
CA ALA A 103 6.40 -2.25 -1.42
C ALA A 103 7.27 -1.71 -0.28
N VAL A 104 7.95 -0.57 -0.53
CA VAL A 104 8.80 0.09 0.47
C VAL A 104 7.97 0.57 1.65
N LEU A 105 6.86 1.27 1.40
CA LEU A 105 5.96 1.74 2.45
C LEU A 105 5.44 0.57 3.30
N SER A 106 4.98 -0.50 2.65
CA SER A 106 4.49 -1.70 3.34
C SER A 106 5.53 -2.37 4.21
N TYR A 107 6.77 -2.46 3.71
CA TYR A 107 7.86 -3.04 4.47
C TYR A 107 8.18 -2.20 5.71
N LEU A 108 8.28 -0.87 5.55
CA LEU A 108 8.60 0.06 6.64
C LEU A 108 7.49 0.13 7.69
N VAL A 109 6.23 0.24 7.27
CA VAL A 109 5.07 0.27 8.18
C VAL A 109 4.91 -1.06 8.89
N GLY A 110 4.95 -2.18 8.14
CA GLY A 110 4.80 -3.52 8.70
C GLY A 110 5.88 -3.89 9.71
N THR A 111 7.14 -3.48 9.47
CA THR A 111 8.25 -3.65 10.43
C THR A 111 8.12 -2.73 11.63
N SER A 112 7.72 -1.46 11.44
CA SER A 112 7.49 -0.52 12.54
C SER A 112 6.38 -0.99 13.49
N ILE A 113 5.28 -1.53 12.94
CA ILE A 113 4.18 -2.10 13.74
C ILE A 113 4.66 -3.32 14.53
N GLN A 114 5.47 -4.21 13.93
CA GLN A 114 6.02 -5.36 14.64
C GLN A 114 6.94 -4.93 15.78
N PHE A 115 7.82 -3.96 15.53
CA PHE A 115 8.73 -3.43 16.51
C PHE A 115 7.99 -2.78 17.69
N ALA A 116 6.98 -1.96 17.41
CA ALA A 116 6.14 -1.34 18.44
C ALA A 116 5.41 -2.39 19.29
N ARG A 117 4.84 -3.43 18.66
CA ARG A 117 4.18 -4.53 19.37
C ARG A 117 5.15 -5.33 20.23
N ALA A 118 6.36 -5.61 19.74
CA ALA A 118 7.39 -6.30 20.51
C ALA A 118 7.77 -5.50 21.76
N ARG A 119 7.89 -4.16 21.65
CA ARG A 119 8.19 -3.29 22.80
C ARG A 119 7.07 -3.23 23.83
N LEU A 120 5.81 -3.27 23.41
CA LEU A 120 4.67 -3.29 24.33
C LEU A 120 4.64 -4.58 25.16
N VAL A 121 4.93 -5.74 24.54
CA VAL A 121 4.97 -7.02 25.26
C VAL A 121 6.10 -7.10 26.29
N THR A 122 7.21 -6.38 26.07
CA THR A 122 8.35 -6.35 27.02
C THR A 122 8.19 -5.31 28.14
N ALA A 123 7.14 -4.49 28.11
CA ALA A 123 6.88 -3.46 29.12
C ALA A 123 5.94 -3.94 30.25
N ASP A 124 5.51 -5.20 30.18
CA ASP A 124 4.63 -5.89 31.13
C ASP A 124 5.45 -6.84 32.03
#